data_AF-A0A6M3IQ70-F1
#
_entry.id   AF-A0A6M3IQ70-F1
#
_cell.length_a   1.000
_cell.length_b   1.000
_cell.length_c   1.000
_cell.angle_alpha   90.00
_cell.angle_beta   90.00
_cell.angle_gamma   90.00
#
_symmetry.space_group_name_H-M   'P 1'
#
loop_
_entity.id
_entity.type
_entity.pdbx_description
1 polymer ?
#
loop_
_entity_poly.entity_id
_entity_poly.type
_entity_poly.pdbx_seq_one_letter_code
_entity_poly.pdbx_strand_id
1 'polypeptide(L)' 'MGNKCGKCGIDDFRVLQVDHIDGNGYAERKQFKLSGNGTVKYYRHILEVNGEGYQLLCANCNWIKRYEQAEQNQFRG' A
#
# COMPACT_ATOMS: atom_id res chain seq x y z
N MET A 1 13.17 0.74 -2.03
CA MET A 1 12.40 0.68 -0.76
C MET A 1 13.36 0.51 0.40
N GLY A 2 13.18 1.25 1.51
CA GLY A 2 13.98 1.06 2.73
C GLY A 2 13.34 0.04 3.68
N ASN A 3 14.09 -0.53 4.61
CA ASN A 3 13.58 -1.48 5.62
C ASN A 3 12.81 -0.80 6.77
N LYS A 4 12.18 0.36 6.53
CA LYS A 4 11.49 1.16 7.55
C LYS A 4 10.31 1.93 6.99
N CYS A 5 9.39 2.30 7.87
CA CYS A 5 8.27 3.19 7.58
C CYS A 5 8.78 4.56 7.12
N GLY A 6 8.32 5.03 5.96
CA GLY A 6 8.67 6.32 5.39
C GLY A 6 8.17 7.54 6.19
N LYS A 7 7.20 7.35 7.10
CA LYS A 7 6.61 8.43 7.92
C LYS A 7 7.15 8.47 9.35
N CYS A 8 7.08 7.37 10.11
CA CYS A 8 7.50 7.33 11.52
C CYS A 8 8.86 6.65 11.77
N GLY A 9 9.46 6.02 10.76
CA GLY A 9 10.80 5.43 10.87
C GLY A 9 10.89 4.05 11.56
N ILE A 10 9.78 3.47 12.05
CA ILE A 10 9.81 2.09 12.59
C ILE A 10 10.33 1.11 11.53
N ASP A 11 11.21 0.21 11.93
CA ASP A 11 11.93 -0.73 11.05
C ASP A 11 11.59 -2.20 11.30
N ASP A 12 10.66 -2.47 12.22
CA ASP A 12 10.10 -3.81 12.41
C ASP A 12 9.26 -4.22 11.20
N PHE A 13 9.82 -5.08 10.35
CA PHE A 13 9.18 -5.55 9.12
C PHE A 13 7.80 -6.18 9.35
N ARG A 14 7.52 -6.69 10.56
CA ARG A 14 6.23 -7.31 10.90
C ARG A 14 5.09 -6.30 10.94
N VAL A 15 5.40 -5.01 11.10
CA VAL A 15 4.39 -3.94 11.12
C VAL A 15 4.33 -3.15 9.81
N LEU A 16 5.24 -3.39 8.88
CA LEU A 16 5.33 -2.67 7.62
C LEU A 16 4.35 -3.21 6.58
N GLN A 17 3.80 -2.30 5.78
CA GLN A 17 2.85 -2.56 4.71
C GLN A 17 3.29 -1.80 3.46
N VAL A 18 3.05 -2.40 2.30
CA VAL A 18 3.20 -1.71 1.00
C VAL A 18 1.99 -0.82 0.79
N ASP A 19 2.24 0.45 0.52
CA ASP A 19 1.25 1.49 0.31
C ASP A 19 1.52 2.24 -1.01
N HIS A 20 0.45 2.68 -1.68
CA HIS A 20 0.53 3.42 -2.94
C HIS A 20 0.77 4.90 -2.67
N ILE A 21 1.83 5.50 -3.21
CA ILE A 21 2.14 6.92 -2.98
C ILE A 21 0.96 7.83 -3.34
N ASP A 22 0.36 7.61 -4.51
CA ASP A 22 -0.71 8.46 -5.06
C ASP A 22 -2.14 8.02 -4.69
N GLY A 23 -2.34 7.07 -3.76
CA GLY A 23 -3.69 6.63 -3.36
C GLY A 23 -4.45 5.81 -4.41
N ASN A 24 -3.76 5.27 -5.42
CA ASN A 24 -4.36 4.46 -6.50
C ASN A 24 -4.59 2.99 -6.14
N GLY A 25 -4.49 2.62 -4.86
CA GLY A 25 -4.56 1.22 -4.45
C GLY A 25 -5.88 0.55 -4.80
N TYR A 26 -7.00 1.29 -4.86
CA TYR A 26 -8.29 0.72 -5.25
C TYR A 26 -8.31 0.22 -6.70
N ALA A 27 -7.73 0.97 -7.63
CA ALA A 27 -7.69 0.60 -9.05
C ALA A 27 -6.86 -0.67 -9.25
N GLU A 28 -5.69 -0.76 -8.61
CA GLU A 28 -4.83 -1.95 -8.70
C GLU A 28 -5.44 -3.17 -8.01
N ARG A 29 -6.11 -2.99 -6.87
CA ARG A 29 -6.83 -4.10 -6.22
C ARG A 29 -7.86 -4.73 -7.16
N LYS A 30 -8.53 -3.91 -7.98
CA LYS A 30 -9.47 -4.36 -9.00
C LYS A 30 -8.78 -4.97 -10.21
N GLN A 31 -7.67 -4.40 -10.67
CA GLN A 31 -6.89 -4.88 -11.81
C GLN A 31 -6.26 -6.26 -11.54
N PHE A 32 -5.61 -6.43 -10.40
CA PHE A 32 -4.92 -7.67 -10.05
C PHE A 32 -5.85 -8.74 -9.47
N LYS A 33 -7.12 -8.39 -9.18
CA LYS A 33 -8.10 -9.26 -8.50
C LYS A 33 -7.43 -9.95 -7.31
N LEU A 34 -7.10 -9.20 -6.26
CA LEU A 34 -6.31 -9.67 -5.09
C LEU A 34 -6.93 -10.83 -4.27
N SER A 35 -7.90 -11.56 -4.82
CA SER A 35 -8.31 -12.87 -4.36
C SER A 35 -7.50 -13.99 -5.03
N GLY A 36 -7.19 -15.06 -4.30
CA GLY A 36 -6.43 -16.20 -4.82
C GLY A 36 -5.04 -15.80 -5.33
N ASN A 37 -4.73 -16.15 -6.59
CA ASN A 37 -3.40 -15.91 -7.19
C ASN A 37 -3.09 -14.43 -7.50
N GLY A 38 -4.04 -13.50 -7.30
CA GLY A 38 -3.85 -12.07 -7.57
C GLY A 38 -2.78 -11.42 -6.68
N THR A 39 -2.65 -11.90 -5.44
CA THR A 39 -1.64 -11.39 -4.49
C THR A 39 -0.21 -11.65 -4.96
N VAL A 40 0.07 -12.82 -5.53
CA VAL A 40 1.41 -13.15 -6.04
C VAL A 40 1.77 -12.29 -7.25
N LYS A 41 0.79 -12.06 -8.15
CA LYS A 41 0.98 -11.19 -9.32
C LYS A 41 1.26 -9.75 -8.91
N TYR A 42 0.57 -9.26 -7.89
CA TYR A 42 0.76 -7.93 -7.34
C TYR A 42 2.17 -7.74 -6.78
N TYR A 43 2.64 -8.65 -5.92
CA TYR A 43 4.01 -8.55 -5.40
C TYR A 43 5.08 -8.67 -6.49
N ARG A 44 4.85 -9.52 -7.49
CA ARG A 44 5.74 -9.62 -8.65
C ARG A 44 5.81 -8.28 -9.41
N HIS A 45 4.66 -7.66 -9.66
CA HIS A 45 4.61 -6.36 -10.33
C HIS A 45 5.39 -5.29 -9.58
N ILE A 46 5.23 -5.20 -8.25
CA ILE A 46 6.01 -4.27 -7.41
C ILE A 46 7.52 -4.49 -7.58
N LEU A 47 7.97 -5.75 -7.63
CA LEU A 47 9.37 -6.08 -7.84
C LEU A 47 9.84 -5.71 -9.27
N GLU A 48 9.01 -5.92 -10.28
CA GLU A 48 9.30 -5.58 -11.68
C GLU A 48 9.45 -4.06 -11.89
N VAL A 49 8.64 -3.25 -11.22
CA VAL A 49 8.76 -1.77 -11.25
C VAL A 49 9.77 -1.23 -10.22
N ASN A 50 10.54 -2.12 -9.57
CA ASN A 50 11.51 -1.76 -8.54
C ASN A 50 10.92 -0.89 -7.40
N GLY A 51 9.63 -1.09 -7.10
CA GLY A 51 8.91 -0.33 -6.08
C GLY A 51 8.55 1.11 -6.46
N GLU A 52 8.67 1.50 -7.73
CA GLU A 52 8.21 2.81 -8.23
C GLU A 52 6.70 3.00 -7.99
N GLY A 53 6.30 4.16 -7.46
CA GLY A 53 4.91 4.44 -7.09
C GLY A 53 4.46 3.83 -5.75
N TYR A 54 5.33 3.08 -5.08
CA TYR A 54 5.03 2.44 -3.79
C TYR A 54 5.93 2.97 -2.67
N GLN A 55 5.40 2.96 -1.45
CA GLN A 55 6.13 3.26 -0.22
C GLN A 55 5.89 2.18 0.84
N LEU A 56 6.76 2.14 1.85
CA LEU A 56 6.55 1.32 3.04
C LEU A 56 6.06 2.20 4.18
N LEU A 57 4.93 1.83 4.76
CA LEU A 57 4.36 2.47 5.94
C LEU A 57 4.06 1.43 7.01
N CYS A 58 4.16 1.80 8.27
CA CYS A 58 3.58 0.95 9.32
C CYS A 58 2.05 1.01 9.25
N ALA A 59 1.39 -0.01 9.81
CA ALA A 59 -0.07 -0.09 9.81
C ALA A 59 -0.75 1.21 10.27
N ASN A 60 -0.25 1.85 11.33
CA ASN A 60 -0.83 3.09 11.84
C ASN A 60 -0.67 4.27 10.86
N CYS A 61 0.54 4.46 10.31
CA CYS A 61 0.78 5.53 9.33
C CYS A 61 -0.01 5.32 8.04
N ASN A 62 -0.17 4.06 7.61
CA ASN A 62 -1.00 3.70 6.48
C ASN A 62 -2.47 4.08 6.74
N TRP A 63 -3.04 3.67 7.88
CA TRP A 63 -4.41 4.05 8.24
C TRP A 63 -4.63 5.55 8.36
N ILE A 64 -3.71 6.28 9.00
CA ILE A 64 -3.78 7.75 9.10
C ILE A 64 -3.80 8.37 7.71
N LYS A 65 -2.92 7.93 6.80
CA LYS A 65 -2.89 8.41 5.41
C LYS A 65 -4.24 8.20 4.71
N ARG A 66 -4.86 7.02 4.86
CA ARG A 66 -6.17 6.72 4.28
C ARG A 66 -7.27 7.68 4.77
N TYR A 67 -7.22 8.05 6.06
CA TYR A 67 -8.14 9.02 6.64
C TYR A 67 -7.85 10.45 6.14
N GLU A 68 -6.59 10.87 6.11
CA GLU A 68 -6.16 12.22 5.67
C GLU A 68 -6.43 12.46 4.18
N GLN A 69 -6.23 11.45 3.33
CA GLN A 69 -6.39 11.57 1.87
C GLN A 69 -7.82 11.34 1.37
N ALA A 70 -8.80 11.24 2.28
CA ALA A 70 -10.20 11.00 1.92
C ALA A 70 -10.44 9.78 1.01
N GLU A 71 -9.59 8.73 1.07
CA GLU A 71 -9.85 7.44 0.42
C GLU A 71 -11.15 6.76 0.94
N GLN A 72 -11.79 7.36 1.93
CA GLN A 72 -13.08 6.97 2.52
C GLN A 72 -14.32 7.48 1.77
N ASN A 73 -14.20 8.27 0.70
CA ASN A 73 -15.34 8.95 0.10
C ASN A 73 -16.27 8.09 -0.79
N GLN A 74 -16.40 6.78 -0.56
CA GLN A 74 -17.35 5.92 -1.31
C GLN A 74 -18.27 5.01 -0.47
N PHE A 75 -18.24 5.03 0.86
CA PHE A 75 -19.15 4.18 1.67
C PHE A 75 -19.77 4.89 2.88
N ARG A 76 -20.34 6.07 2.65
CA ARG A 76 -21.40 6.63 3.50
C ARG A 76 -22.55 7.08 2.61
N GLY A 77 -23.42 6.14 2.31
CA GLY A 77 -24.66 6.27 1.53
C GLY A 77 -25.31 4.91 1.42
#